data_AF-A0AAE4B2M6-F1
#
_entry.id   AF-A0AAE4B2M6-F1
#
_cell.length_a   1.000
_cell.length_b   1.000
_cell.length_c   1.000
_cell.angle_alpha   90.00
_cell.angle_beta   90.00
_cell.angle_gamma   90.00
#
_symmetry.space_group_name_H-M   'P 1'
#
loop_
_entity.id
_entity.type
_entity.pdbx_description
1 polymer ?
#
loop_
_entity_poly.entity_id
_entity_poly.type
_entity_poly.pdbx_seq_one_letter_code
_entity_poly.pdbx_strand_id
1 'polypeptide(L)'
;MSCGRSWGLEEPAIGRLLCVDWVPPASPWGGALSFVFDGGRLTDAEIARIRLPAAELRTFEFIAPSAVDDRLIPRLARRVHAGLHAVDDPAAPVYLESGFAAVVRTA
;
A
#
# COMPACT_ATOMS: atom_id res chain seq x y z
N MET A 1 16.45 1.00 -4.53
CA MET A 1 16.37 2.15 -3.60
C MET A 1 15.46 1.71 -2.46
N SER A 2 16.01 1.38 -1.29
CA SER A 2 15.19 1.01 -0.12
C SER A 2 14.52 2.28 0.38
N CYS A 3 13.20 2.25 0.48
CA CYS A 3 12.37 3.35 0.97
C CYS A 3 12.73 3.72 2.42
N GLY A 4 13.30 2.83 3.23
CA GLY A 4 13.49 3.06 4.67
C GLY A 4 14.51 4.13 5.08
N ARG A 5 15.59 4.35 4.29
CA ARG A 5 16.71 5.20 4.75
C ARG A 5 16.45 6.71 4.70
N SER A 6 15.45 7.17 3.95
CA SER A 6 15.19 8.62 3.75
C SER A 6 14.28 9.27 4.79
N TRP A 7 13.66 8.49 5.69
CA TRP A 7 12.60 9.00 6.60
C TRP A 7 12.98 9.04 8.09
N GLY A 8 14.20 8.62 8.45
CA GLY A 8 14.66 8.61 9.85
C GLY A 8 13.95 7.60 10.76
N LEU A 9 13.23 6.64 10.19
CA LEU A 9 12.67 5.49 10.90
C LEU A 9 13.72 4.37 10.92
N GLU A 10 13.85 3.65 12.04
CA GLU A 10 14.44 2.30 12.01
C GLU A 10 13.60 1.46 11.06
N GLU A 11 14.22 0.60 10.24
CA GLU A 11 13.54 -0.13 9.17
C GLU A 11 12.39 -0.94 9.81
N PRO A 12 11.11 -0.56 9.58
CA PRO A 12 10.01 -1.19 10.29
C PRO A 12 9.98 -2.67 9.93
N ALA A 13 9.68 -3.53 10.90
CA ALA A 13 9.55 -4.97 10.65
C ALA A 13 8.51 -5.16 9.54
N ILE A 14 8.95 -5.68 8.38
CA ILE A 14 8.07 -5.95 7.26
C ILE A 14 7.16 -7.11 7.68
N GLY A 15 5.88 -6.80 7.87
CA GLY A 15 4.86 -7.77 8.27
C GLY A 15 4.43 -8.68 7.12
N ARG A 16 3.24 -9.27 7.27
CA ARG A 16 2.68 -10.20 6.29
C ARG A 16 2.42 -9.49 4.96
N LEU A 17 2.67 -10.18 3.84
CA LEU A 17 2.25 -9.70 2.52
C LEU A 17 0.72 -9.78 2.43
N LEU A 18 0.07 -8.64 2.16
CA LEU A 18 -1.39 -8.50 2.12
C LEU A 18 -1.94 -8.65 0.70
N CYS A 19 -1.33 -7.99 -0.27
CA CYS A 19 -1.71 -8.15 -1.67
C CYS A 19 -0.55 -7.96 -2.65
N VAL A 20 -0.70 -8.59 -3.82
CA VAL A 20 0.14 -8.39 -5.00
C VAL A 20 -0.77 -7.90 -6.12
N ASP A 21 -0.56 -6.67 -6.59
CA ASP A 21 -1.39 -6.03 -7.61
C ASP A 21 -0.61 -5.79 -8.90
N TRP A 22 -1.05 -6.42 -9.99
CA TRP A 22 -0.56 -6.10 -11.32
C TRP A 22 -1.24 -4.83 -11.82
N VAL A 23 -0.40 -3.87 -12.21
CA VAL A 23 -0.83 -2.57 -12.70
C VAL A 23 -0.55 -2.51 -14.19
N PRO A 24 -1.58 -2.34 -15.06
CA PRO A 24 -1.36 -2.23 -16.49
C PRO A 24 -0.56 -0.97 -16.82
N PRO A 25 0.21 -0.98 -17.93
CA PRO A 25 0.93 0.20 -18.40
C PRO A 25 -0.04 1.36 -18.68
N ALA A 26 0.38 2.55 -18.31
CA ALA A 26 -0.34 3.79 -18.58
C ALA A 26 0.69 4.88 -18.89
N SER A 27 0.75 5.28 -20.17
CA SER A 27 1.74 6.26 -20.66
C SER A 27 1.83 7.48 -19.73
N PRO A 28 3.05 7.92 -19.35
CA PRO A 28 4.37 7.48 -19.84
C PRO A 28 4.95 6.25 -19.10
N TRP A 29 4.20 5.66 -18.18
CA TRP A 29 4.70 4.62 -17.28
C TRP A 29 4.40 3.21 -17.81
N GLY A 30 5.39 2.31 -17.67
CA GLY A 30 5.21 0.89 -17.94
C GLY A 30 4.28 0.21 -16.93
N GLY A 31 3.99 -1.07 -17.18
CA GLY A 31 3.28 -1.90 -16.21
C GLY A 31 4.13 -2.14 -14.97
N ALA A 32 3.49 -2.39 -13.83
CA ALA A 32 4.18 -2.58 -12.56
C ALA A 32 3.53 -3.70 -11.73
N LEU A 33 4.30 -4.27 -10.81
CA LEU A 33 3.78 -5.08 -9.70
C LEU A 33 3.91 -4.30 -8.40
N SER A 34 2.81 -4.13 -7.68
CA SER A 34 2.79 -3.52 -6.35
C SER A 34 2.65 -4.60 -5.29
N PHE A 35 3.59 -4.65 -4.35
CA PHE A 35 3.55 -5.52 -3.18
C PHE A 35 3.16 -4.68 -1.97
N VAL A 36 2.08 -5.05 -1.28
CA VAL A 36 1.61 -4.33 -0.08
C VAL A 36 1.79 -5.24 1.12
N PHE A 37 2.54 -4.76 2.10
CA PHE A 37 2.81 -5.46 3.35
C PHE A 37 2.08 -4.78 4.50
N ASP A 38 1.74 -5.56 5.52
CA ASP A 38 1.32 -5.02 6.80
C ASP A 38 2.50 -4.31 7.47
N GLY A 39 2.36 -3.00 7.65
CA GLY A 39 3.36 -2.15 8.33
C GLY A 39 3.23 -2.14 9.85
N GLY A 40 2.25 -2.86 10.40
CA GLY A 40 1.96 -2.87 11.83
C GLY A 40 1.36 -1.56 12.34
N ARG A 41 1.39 -1.39 13.66
CA ARG A 41 0.90 -0.19 14.35
C ARG A 41 2.09 0.63 14.85
N LEU A 42 2.17 1.87 14.40
CA LEU A 42 3.18 2.81 14.88
C LEU A 42 2.77 3.39 16.24
N THR A 43 3.75 3.50 17.13
CA THR A 43 3.64 4.23 18.41
C THR A 43 3.72 5.74 18.18
N ASP A 44 3.25 6.52 19.15
CA ASP A 44 3.36 7.99 19.09
C ASP A 44 4.82 8.46 18.93
N ALA A 45 5.77 7.74 19.53
CA ALA A 45 7.19 8.04 19.42
C ALA A 45 7.73 7.81 17.99
N GLU A 46 7.27 6.76 17.31
CA GLU A 46 7.62 6.49 15.91
C GLU A 46 6.97 7.50 14.96
N ILE A 47 5.70 7.83 15.21
CA ILE A 47 4.97 8.85 14.44
C ILE A 47 5.69 10.21 14.53
N ALA A 48 6.14 10.60 15.72
CA ALA A 48 6.87 11.85 15.95
C ALA A 48 8.22 11.90 15.20
N ARG A 49 8.76 10.77 14.76
CA ARG A 49 10.00 10.67 13.98
C ARG A 49 9.79 10.75 12.47
N ILE A 50 8.55 10.68 11.97
CA ILE A 50 8.28 10.79 10.53
C ILE A 50 8.79 12.14 10.01
N ARG A 51 9.69 12.10 9.02
CA ARG A 51 10.20 13.28 8.31
C ARG A 51 9.99 13.09 6.82
N LEU A 52 9.24 14.00 6.21
CA LEU A 52 8.96 13.95 4.77
C LEU A 52 10.06 14.68 3.98
N PRO A 53 10.61 14.10 2.89
CA PRO A 53 11.40 14.80 1.91
C PRO A 53 10.47 15.75 1.17
N ALA A 54 10.59 17.04 1.48
CA ALA A 54 9.72 18.09 0.97
C ALA A 54 9.67 18.19 -0.56
N ALA A 55 10.68 17.64 -1.26
CA ALA A 55 10.72 17.58 -2.72
C ALA A 55 9.71 16.57 -3.32
N GLU A 56 9.28 15.57 -2.56
CA GLU A 56 8.43 14.48 -3.03
C GLU A 56 7.08 14.46 -2.31
N LEU A 57 7.07 14.60 -0.98
CA LEU A 57 5.85 14.53 -0.17
C LEU A 57 5.60 15.85 0.56
N ARG A 58 4.36 16.33 0.44
CA ARG A 58 3.92 17.59 1.07
C ARG A 58 3.43 17.39 2.50
N THR A 59 2.65 16.35 2.73
CA THR A 59 1.99 16.07 4.02
C THR A 59 1.77 14.56 4.18
N PHE A 60 1.52 14.11 5.42
CA PHE A 60 1.03 12.77 5.72
C PHE A 60 -0.11 12.88 6.74
N GLU A 61 -1.04 11.93 6.71
CA GLU A 61 -2.20 11.88 7.60
C GLU A 61 -2.61 10.42 7.80
N PHE A 62 -3.06 10.08 9.01
CA PHE A 62 -3.77 8.83 9.27
C PHE A 62 -5.26 9.06 9.08
N ILE A 63 -5.87 8.34 8.14
CA ILE A 63 -7.29 8.48 7.80
C ILE A 63 -8.07 7.22 8.19
N ALA A 64 -9.37 7.38 8.44
CA ALA A 64 -10.26 6.25 8.62
C ALA A 64 -10.46 5.50 7.28
N PRO A 65 -10.72 4.17 7.29
CA PRO A 65 -10.99 3.40 6.07
C PRO A 65 -12.12 3.97 5.22
N SER A 66 -13.14 4.59 5.83
CA SER A 66 -14.27 5.20 5.13
C SER A 66 -13.89 6.41 4.27
N ALA A 67 -12.75 7.06 4.53
CA ALA A 67 -12.29 8.23 3.77
C ALA A 67 -11.37 7.85 2.59
N VAL A 68 -11.05 6.57 2.41
CA VAL A 68 -10.08 6.11 1.39
C VAL A 68 -10.50 6.51 -0.03
N ASP A 69 -11.78 6.37 -0.35
CA ASP A 69 -12.31 6.65 -1.69
C ASP A 69 -12.28 8.14 -2.04
N ASP A 70 -12.31 9.02 -1.03
CA ASP A 70 -12.22 10.48 -1.21
C ASP A 70 -10.77 10.96 -1.33
N ARG A 71 -9.80 10.19 -0.82
CA ARG A 71 -8.38 10.59 -0.75
C ARG A 71 -7.51 9.99 -1.84
N LEU A 72 -7.92 8.88 -2.44
CA LEU A 72 -7.12 8.13 -3.41
C LEU A 72 -7.81 8.03 -4.77
N ILE A 73 -7.01 7.91 -5.83
CA ILE A 73 -7.54 7.54 -7.14
C ILE A 73 -8.16 6.12 -7.07
N PRO A 74 -9.20 5.81 -7.87
CA PRO A 74 -10.00 4.60 -7.71
C PRO A 74 -9.20 3.28 -7.66
N ARG A 75 -8.14 3.17 -8.47
CA ARG A 75 -7.27 1.98 -8.48
C ARG A 75 -6.55 1.76 -7.15
N LEU A 76 -6.02 2.84 -6.56
CA LEU A 76 -5.33 2.75 -5.28
C LEU A 76 -6.31 2.52 -4.13
N ALA A 77 -7.48 3.15 -4.18
CA ALA A 77 -8.54 2.93 -3.20
C ALA A 77 -8.95 1.45 -3.13
N ARG A 78 -9.24 0.81 -4.28
CA ARG A 78 -9.54 -0.63 -4.33
C ARG A 78 -8.42 -1.49 -3.74
N ARG A 79 -7.16 -1.18 -4.06
CA ARG A 79 -6.00 -1.91 -3.52
C ARG A 79 -5.91 -1.76 -2.00
N VAL A 80 -6.12 -0.56 -1.46
CA VAL A 80 -6.11 -0.30 -0.02
C VAL A 80 -7.23 -1.08 0.66
N HIS A 81 -8.44 -1.07 0.12
CA HIS A 81 -9.55 -1.87 0.67
C HIS A 81 -9.25 -3.36 0.66
N ALA A 82 -8.69 -3.90 -0.43
CA ALA A 82 -8.27 -5.29 -0.51
C ALA A 82 -7.18 -5.61 0.53
N GLY A 83 -6.21 -4.72 0.71
CA GLY A 83 -5.19 -4.85 1.75
C GLY A 83 -5.78 -4.86 3.15
N LEU A 84 -6.70 -3.93 3.46
CA LEU A 84 -7.40 -3.85 4.75
C LEU A 84 -8.20 -5.12 5.05
N HIS A 85 -8.88 -5.70 4.05
CA HIS A 85 -9.59 -6.97 4.22
C HIS A 85 -8.60 -8.13 4.46
N ALA A 86 -7.44 -8.11 3.80
CA ALA A 86 -6.43 -9.15 3.92
C ALA A 86 -5.64 -9.15 5.24
N VAL A 87 -5.74 -8.09 6.07
CA VAL A 87 -5.03 -7.99 7.36
C VAL A 87 -5.44 -9.10 8.33
N ASP A 88 -6.71 -9.50 8.32
CA ASP A 88 -7.25 -10.54 9.21
C ASP A 88 -7.66 -11.81 8.44
N ASP A 89 -7.48 -11.82 7.11
CA ASP A 89 -7.82 -12.96 6.26
C ASP A 89 -6.68 -13.99 6.21
N PRO A 90 -6.91 -15.26 6.62
CA PRO A 90 -5.92 -16.33 6.50
C PRO A 90 -5.59 -16.69 5.04
N ALA A 91 -6.40 -16.29 4.05
CA ALA A 91 -6.17 -16.53 2.64
C ALA A 91 -5.22 -15.51 1.98
N ALA A 92 -4.71 -14.52 2.73
CA ALA A 92 -3.72 -13.57 2.25
C ALA A 92 -2.38 -14.27 1.86
N PRO A 93 -1.63 -13.76 0.86
CA PRO A 93 -1.90 -12.54 0.09
C PRO A 93 -2.96 -12.74 -1.01
N VAL A 94 -3.72 -11.69 -1.28
CA VAL A 94 -4.64 -11.67 -2.43
C VAL A 94 -3.94 -11.16 -3.70
N TYR A 95 -4.23 -11.80 -4.84
CA TYR A 95 -3.76 -11.34 -6.14
C TYR A 95 -4.78 -10.42 -6.78
N LEU A 96 -4.31 -9.27 -7.28
CA LEU A 96 -5.14 -8.24 -7.87
C LEU A 96 -4.67 -7.89 -9.29
N GLU A 97 -5.62 -7.48 -10.12
CA GLU A 97 -5.42 -6.88 -11.43
C GLU A 97 -6.01 -5.45 -11.42
N SER A 98 -5.15 -4.43 -11.36
CA SER A 98 -5.56 -3.03 -11.24
C SER A 98 -6.53 -2.80 -10.07
N GLY A 99 -6.27 -3.45 -8.94
CA GLY A 99 -7.08 -3.41 -7.73
C GLY A 99 -8.35 -4.26 -7.75
N PHE A 100 -8.63 -5.01 -8.82
CA PHE A 100 -9.73 -5.99 -8.83
C PHE A 100 -9.20 -7.38 -8.46
N ALA A 101 -10.00 -8.22 -7.81
CA ALA A 101 -9.61 -9.60 -7.54
C ALA A 101 -9.24 -10.31 -8.85
N ALA A 102 -8.04 -10.88 -8.91
CA ALA A 102 -7.60 -11.63 -10.08
C ALA A 102 -8.47 -12.88 -10.22
N VAL A 103 -9.22 -12.97 -11.33
CA VAL A 103 -10.01 -14.16 -11.63
C VAL A 103 -9.14 -15.07 -12.47
N VAL A 104 -8.82 -16.25 -11.95
CA VAL A 104 -8.19 -17.31 -12.76
C VAL A 104 -9.22 -17.76 -13.80
N ARG A 105 -9.04 -17.33 -15.05
CA ARG A 105 -9.78 -17.89 -16.17
C ARG A 105 -9.12 -19.21 -16.55
N THR A 106 -9.68 -20.32 -16.09
CA THR A 106 -9.36 -21.64 -16.65
C THR A 106 -9.91 -21.71 -18.07
N ALA A 107 -9.02 -22.02 -19.02
CA ALA A 107 -9.37 -22.32 -20.42
C ALA A 107 -10.04 -23.69 -20.54
#